data_AF-A0A496LM65-F1
#
_entry.id   AF-A0A496LM65-F1
#
_cell.length_a   1.000
_cell.length_b   1.000
_cell.length_c   1.000
_cell.angle_alpha   90.00
_cell.angle_beta   90.00
_cell.angle_gamma   90.00
#
_symmetry.space_group_name_H-M   'P 1'
#
loop_
_entity.id
_entity.type
_entity.pdbx_description
1 polymer ?
#
loop_
_entity_poly.entity_id
_entity_poly.type
_entity_poly.pdbx_seq_one_letter_code
_entity_poly.pdbx_strand_id
1 'polypeptide(L)'
;MQSFKWQISKRLKQAMRERDIDNLTLVRRTDELYSRSHPGHDEDMRAEVYTVLDEYAPNVDIEIFDLVCKVLDVKIELGETLD
;
A
#
# COMPACT_ATOMS: atom_id res chain seq x y z
N MET A 1 19.90 12.07 -1.52
CA MET A 1 19.44 10.88 -0.78
C MET A 1 17.97 10.66 -1.12
N GLN A 2 17.60 9.56 -1.78
CA GLN A 2 16.19 9.21 -1.96
C GLN A 2 15.72 8.52 -0.67
N SER A 3 14.55 8.90 -0.13
CA SER A 3 14.04 8.27 1.08
C SER A 3 13.50 6.87 0.77
N PHE A 4 13.62 5.96 1.73
CA PHE A 4 13.08 4.60 1.62
C PHE A 4 11.56 4.62 1.33
N LYS A 5 10.82 5.55 1.96
CA LYS A 5 9.39 5.76 1.71
C LYS A 5 9.09 6.16 0.26
N TRP A 6 9.93 7.01 -0.34
CA TRP A 6 9.79 7.38 -1.75
C TRP A 6 9.99 6.17 -2.67
N GLN A 7 10.99 5.32 -2.39
CA GLN A 7 11.23 4.11 -3.17
C GLN A 7 10.05 3.13 -3.10
N ILE A 8 9.47 2.93 -1.92
CA ILE A 8 8.26 2.13 -1.73
C ILE A 8 7.09 2.71 -2.52
N SER A 9 6.78 3.99 -2.35
CA SER A 9 5.68 4.67 -3.07
C SER A 9 5.81 4.48 -4.58
N LYS A 10 7.02 4.64 -5.13
CA LYS A 10 7.29 4.40 -6.56
C LYS A 10 7.06 2.95 -6.96
N ARG A 11 7.55 1.98 -6.19
CA ARG A 11 7.37 0.55 -6.47
C ARG A 11 5.90 0.15 -6.45
N LEU A 12 5.12 0.62 -5.49
CA LEU A 12 3.68 0.36 -5.41
C LEU A 12 2.94 0.96 -6.62
N LYS A 13 3.20 2.23 -6.94
CA LYS A 13 2.60 2.92 -8.11
C LYS A 13 2.97 2.25 -9.44
N GLN A 14 4.18 1.70 -9.54
CA GLN A 14 4.60 0.91 -10.70
C GLN A 14 3.84 -0.41 -10.77
N ALA A 15 3.75 -1.16 -9.67
CA ALA A 15 3.02 -2.43 -9.61
C ALA A 15 1.53 -2.27 -9.97
N MET A 16 0.92 -1.15 -9.56
CA MET A 16 -0.43 -0.76 -9.97
C MET A 16 -0.56 -0.64 -11.50
N ARG A 17 0.38 0.05 -12.16
CA ARG A 17 0.39 0.21 -13.63
C ARG A 17 0.61 -1.12 -14.35
N GLU A 18 1.54 -1.93 -13.87
CA GLU A 18 1.84 -3.24 -14.45
C GLU A 18 0.66 -4.22 -14.38
N ARG A 19 -0.21 -4.05 -13.38
CA ARG A 19 -1.36 -4.93 -13.12
C ARG A 19 -2.70 -4.33 -13.54
N ASP A 20 -2.70 -3.14 -14.14
CA ASP A 20 -3.91 -2.40 -14.50
C ASP A 20 -4.88 -2.23 -13.31
N ILE A 21 -4.32 -1.89 -12.15
CA ILE A 21 -5.07 -1.62 -10.92
C ILE A 21 -5.12 -0.12 -10.69
N ASP A 22 -6.30 0.47 -10.84
CA ASP A 22 -6.55 1.86 -10.46
C ASP A 22 -6.71 2.02 -8.94
N ASN A 23 -6.73 3.27 -8.46
CA ASN A 23 -6.86 3.59 -7.04
C ASN A 23 -8.15 3.04 -6.43
N LEU A 24 -9.27 3.09 -7.16
CA LEU A 24 -10.57 2.65 -6.64
C LEU A 24 -10.58 1.13 -6.42
N THR A 25 -10.01 0.39 -7.38
CA THR A 25 -9.85 -1.06 -7.34
C THR A 25 -8.90 -1.45 -6.21
N LEU A 26 -7.79 -0.72 -6.02
CA LEU A 26 -6.87 -0.96 -4.91
C LEU A 26 -7.59 -0.78 -3.56
N VAL A 27 -8.27 0.37 -3.36
CA VAL A 27 -9.02 0.65 -2.12
C VAL A 27 -10.03 -0.45 -1.85
N ARG A 28 -10.87 -0.79 -2.84
CA ARG A 28 -11.90 -1.80 -2.67
C ARG A 28 -11.33 -3.17 -2.30
N ARG A 29 -10.26 -3.61 -2.96
CA ARG A 29 -9.65 -4.92 -2.66
C ARG A 29 -8.97 -4.94 -1.29
N THR A 30 -8.32 -3.84 -0.90
CA THR A 30 -7.71 -3.72 0.43
C THR A 30 -8.80 -3.75 1.51
N ASP A 31 -9.89 -3.00 1.33
CA ASP A 31 -11.05 -2.96 2.22
C ASP A 31 -11.71 -4.35 2.35
N GLU A 32 -11.94 -5.04 1.24
CA GLU A 32 -12.47 -6.42 1.23
C GLU A 32 -11.58 -7.42 1.98
N LEU A 33 -10.26 -7.21 2.04
CA LEU A 33 -9.35 -8.04 2.83
C LEU A 33 -9.34 -7.62 4.30
N TYR A 34 -9.31 -6.32 4.59
CA TYR A 34 -9.30 -5.78 5.94
C TYR A 34 -10.56 -6.15 6.72
N SER A 35 -11.73 -5.99 6.09
CA SER A 35 -13.04 -6.37 6.62
C SER A 35 -13.16 -7.83 7.05
N ARG A 36 -12.37 -8.75 6.47
CA ARG A 36 -12.39 -10.17 6.88
C ARG A 36 -11.77 -10.39 8.25
N SER A 37 -10.76 -9.61 8.58
CA SER A 37 -10.10 -9.61 9.89
C SER A 37 -10.78 -8.66 10.88
N HIS A 38 -11.44 -7.63 10.37
CA HIS A 38 -12.11 -6.58 11.16
C HIS A 38 -13.58 -6.41 10.75
N PRO A 39 -14.49 -7.31 11.15
CA PRO A 39 -15.91 -7.15 10.84
C PRO A 39 -16.50 -5.89 11.48
N GLY A 40 -17.07 -5.00 10.66
CA GLY A 40 -17.74 -3.77 11.13
C GLY A 40 -16.80 -2.61 11.44
N HIS A 41 -15.59 -2.65 10.89
CA HIS A 41 -14.60 -1.58 10.99
C HIS A 41 -15.12 -0.26 10.36
N ASP A 42 -14.66 0.88 10.85
CA ASP A 42 -15.13 2.23 10.46
C ASP A 42 -14.02 3.11 9.86
N GLU A 43 -12.82 2.56 9.67
CA GLU A 43 -11.67 3.24 9.07
C GLU A 43 -11.97 3.68 7.64
N ASP A 44 -11.55 4.90 7.30
CA ASP A 44 -11.61 5.39 5.93
C ASP A 44 -10.50 4.73 5.09
N MET A 45 -10.80 3.54 4.55
CA MET A 45 -9.86 2.80 3.74
C MET A 45 -9.36 3.54 2.50
N ARG A 46 -10.11 4.53 2.01
CA ARG A 46 -9.62 5.40 0.95
C ARG A 46 -8.50 6.29 1.47
N ALA A 47 -8.70 6.97 2.60
CA ALA A 47 -7.67 7.81 3.19
C ALA A 47 -6.41 6.99 3.52
N GLU A 48 -6.58 5.81 4.10
CA GLU A 48 -5.46 4.95 4.50
C GLU A 48 -4.64 4.43 3.31
N VAL A 49 -5.31 3.92 2.26
CA VAL A 49 -4.60 3.47 1.05
C VAL A 49 -3.89 4.63 0.35
N TYR A 50 -4.47 5.83 0.35
CA TYR A 50 -3.79 7.00 -0.23
C TYR A 50 -2.57 7.40 0.61
N THR A 51 -2.63 7.30 1.94
CA THR A 51 -1.49 7.50 2.84
C THR A 51 -0.38 6.47 2.59
N VAL A 52 -0.72 5.21 2.30
CA VAL A 52 0.25 4.19 1.89
C VAL A 52 1.00 4.62 0.62
N LEU A 53 0.27 5.15 -0.37
CA LEU A 53 0.81 5.58 -1.67
C LEU A 53 1.51 6.94 -1.64
N ASP A 54 1.32 7.73 -0.59
CA ASP A 54 1.97 9.04 -0.44
C ASP A 54 3.41 8.87 0.04
N GLU A 55 4.38 9.37 -0.74
CA GLU A 55 5.79 9.36 -0.39
C GLU A 55 6.18 10.31 0.76
N TYR A 56 5.29 11.26 1.10
CA TYR A 56 5.49 12.25 2.16
C TYR A 56 4.70 11.94 3.44
N ALA A 57 3.84 10.91 3.42
CA ALA A 57 3.10 10.49 4.59
C ALA A 57 4.07 10.10 5.72
N PRO A 58 3.99 10.75 6.90
CA PRO A 58 4.94 10.53 7.99
C PRO A 58 4.72 9.19 8.68
N ASN A 59 3.47 8.73 8.73
CA ASN A 59 3.06 7.48 9.36
C ASN A 59 2.13 6.74 8.42
N VAL A 60 2.28 5.42 8.38
CA VAL A 60 1.44 4.52 7.59
C VAL A 60 1.07 3.35 8.50
N ASP A 61 -0.20 2.97 8.49
CA ASP A 61 -0.62 1.73 9.14
C ASP A 61 0.04 0.52 8.46
N ILE A 62 0.79 -0.26 9.24
CA ILE A 62 1.60 -1.36 8.72
C ILE A 62 0.72 -2.50 8.20
N GLU A 63 -0.43 -2.75 8.82
CA GLU A 63 -1.35 -3.78 8.35
C GLU A 63 -1.96 -3.38 7.00
N ILE A 64 -2.43 -2.14 6.88
CA ILE A 64 -2.98 -1.64 5.62
C ILE A 64 -1.90 -1.62 4.53
N PHE A 65 -0.67 -1.26 4.87
CA PHE A 65 0.47 -1.36 3.96
C PHE A 65 0.70 -2.80 3.48
N ASP A 66 0.69 -3.79 4.38
CA ASP A 66 0.87 -5.20 4.04
C ASP A 66 -0.28 -5.71 3.13
N LEU A 67 -1.51 -5.30 3.42
CA LEU A 67 -2.66 -5.61 2.57
C LEU A 67 -2.55 -5.00 1.17
N VAL A 68 -2.11 -3.74 1.05
CA VAL A 68 -1.82 -3.11 -0.26
C VAL A 68 -0.74 -3.89 -1.01
N CYS A 69 0.33 -4.30 -0.33
CA CYS A 69 1.38 -5.13 -0.94
C CYS A 69 0.82 -6.48 -1.43
N LYS A 70 -0.04 -7.12 -0.65
CA LYS A 70 -0.72 -8.38 -1.03
C LYS A 70 -1.64 -8.19 -2.25
N VAL A 71 -2.46 -7.14 -2.28
CA VAL A 71 -3.35 -6.86 -3.43
C VAL A 71 -2.54 -6.63 -4.71
N LEU A 72 -1.39 -5.96 -4.58
CA LEU A 72 -0.49 -5.68 -5.69
C LEU A 72 0.49 -6.82 -5.96
N ASP A 73 0.44 -7.94 -5.25
CA ASP A 73 1.41 -9.04 -5.34
C ASP A 73 2.87 -8.53 -5.35
N VAL A 74 3.15 -7.58 -4.45
CA VAL A 74 4.47 -6.99 -4.25
C VAL A 74 5.08 -7.59 -3.01
N LYS A 75 6.26 -8.19 -3.17
CA LYS A 75 7.15 -8.48 -2.04
C LYS A 75 8.09 -7.30 -1.85
N ILE A 76 8.10 -6.73 -0.64
CA ILE A 76 9.08 -5.75 -0.21
C ILE A 76 10.04 -6.47 0.73
N GLU A 77 11.26 -6.69 0.25
CA GLU A 77 12.35 -7.24 1.06
C GLU A 77 13.07 -6.06 1.71
N LEU A 78 12.91 -5.94 3.02
CA LEU A 78 13.65 -4.97 3.83
C LEU A 78 15.07 -5.51 4.02
N GLY A 79 16.00 -5.20 3.11
CA GLY A 79 17.37 -5.70 3.30
C GLY A 79 18.40 -5.54 2.17
N GLU A 80 18.04 -5.15 0.95
CA GLU A 80 19.08 -4.87 -0.05
C GLU A 80 19.59 -3.44 0.11
N THR A 81 20.69 -3.33 0.86
CA THR A 81 21.60 -2.19 0.82
C THR A 81 21.87 -1.86 -0.65
N LEU A 82 21.45 -0.67 -1.08
CA LEU A 82 21.90 -0.11 -2.35
C LEU A 82 23.41 0.13 -2.22
N ASP A 83 24.19 -0.67 -2.92
CA ASP A 83 25.58 -0.34 -3.27
C ASP A 83 25.59 0.86 -4.23
#